data_AF-A0A9D2LYS7-F1
#
_entry.id   AF-A0A9D2LYS7-F1
#
_cell.length_a   1.000
_cell.length_b   1.000
_cell.length_c   1.000
_cell.angle_alpha   90.00
_cell.angle_beta   90.00
_cell.angle_gamma   90.00
#
_symmetry.space_group_name_H-M   'P 1'
#
loop_
_entity.id
_entity.type
_entity.pdbx_description
1 polymer ?
#
loop_
_entity_poly.entity_id
_entity_poly.type
_entity_poly.pdbx_seq_one_letter_code
_entity_poly.pdbx_strand_id
1 'polypeptide(L)'
;MKKRKRFPLTKSELALMEILWDADRPLGRPEILEAAISEKGEPLFAVNSFHLLINDLIDKEYIVVVGGLGKEQNYARRYAPTVTRNEHFALQITSSPKYTPADIPAIVCSLIKYSKVEDVDGLLQEIEKAVRRRRG
;
A
#
# COMPACT_ATOMS: atom_id res chain seq x y z
N MET A 1 -7.92 -9.34 22.26
CA MET A 1 -7.77 -8.43 21.11
C MET A 1 -7.62 -9.31 19.87
N LYS A 2 -8.62 -9.36 18.97
CA LYS A 2 -8.54 -10.20 17.76
C LYS A 2 -7.39 -9.65 16.89
N LYS A 3 -6.37 -10.47 16.61
CA LYS A 3 -5.34 -10.16 15.61
C LYS A 3 -6.06 -9.97 14.27
N ARG A 4 -6.39 -8.73 13.91
CA ARG A 4 -7.03 -8.41 12.64
C ARG A 4 -6.00 -8.73 11.57
N LYS A 5 -6.29 -9.71 10.72
CA LYS A 5 -5.38 -10.09 9.65
C LYS A 5 -5.33 -8.92 8.67
N ARG A 6 -4.21 -8.19 8.66
CA ARG A 6 -3.92 -7.15 7.65
C ARG A 6 -3.81 -7.72 6.22
N PHE A 7 -3.85 -9.05 6.07
CA PHE A 7 -3.64 -9.76 4.81
C PHE A 7 -4.60 -10.94 4.62
N PRO A 8 -4.89 -11.33 3.37
CA PRO A 8 -4.44 -10.72 2.10
C PRO A 8 -5.34 -9.55 1.64
N LEU A 9 -4.80 -8.67 0.79
CA LEU A 9 -5.61 -7.75 -0.02
C LEU A 9 -6.14 -8.50 -1.25
N THR A 10 -7.43 -8.30 -1.56
CA THR A 10 -8.04 -8.72 -2.82
C THR A 10 -7.56 -7.84 -3.97
N LYS A 11 -7.79 -8.28 -5.22
CA LYS A 11 -7.41 -7.50 -6.41
C LYS A 11 -8.05 -6.10 -6.42
N SER A 12 -9.31 -6.01 -5.99
CA SER A 12 -10.04 -4.73 -5.92
C SER A 12 -9.53 -3.81 -4.82
N GLU A 13 -9.15 -4.37 -3.67
CA GLU A 13 -8.52 -3.59 -2.59
C GLU A 13 -7.13 -3.09 -2.98
N LEU A 14 -6.34 -3.93 -3.66
CA LEU A 14 -5.02 -3.54 -4.16
C LEU A 14 -5.14 -2.41 -5.19
N ALA A 15 -6.07 -2.50 -6.14
CA ALA A 15 -6.32 -1.43 -7.11
C ALA A 15 -6.69 -0.10 -6.44
N LEU A 16 -7.52 -0.14 -5.39
CA LEU A 16 -7.87 1.05 -4.61
C LEU A 16 -6.63 1.62 -3.90
N MET A 17 -5.80 0.76 -3.30
CA MET A 17 -4.54 1.18 -2.66
C MET A 17 -3.54 1.76 -3.66
N GLU A 18 -3.46 1.22 -4.88
CA GLU A 18 -2.59 1.77 -5.94
C GLU A 18 -2.98 3.20 -6.29
N ILE A 19 -4.28 3.48 -6.47
CA ILE A 19 -4.80 4.84 -6.68
C ILE A 19 -4.43 5.76 -5.51
N LEU A 20 -4.57 5.28 -4.28
CA LEU A 20 -4.24 6.07 -3.08
C LEU A 20 -2.73 6.26 -2.90
N TRP A 21 -1.88 5.33 -3.34
CA TRP A 21 -0.43 5.47 -3.30
C TRP A 21 0.12 6.37 -4.40
N ASP A 22 -0.50 6.37 -5.57
CA ASP A 22 -0.15 7.29 -6.65
C ASP A 22 -0.66 8.71 -6.35
N ALA A 23 -1.69 8.83 -5.52
CA ALA A 23 -2.16 10.11 -5.00
C ALA A 23 -1.33 10.58 -3.79
N ASP A 24 -0.60 11.68 -3.94
CA ASP A 24 0.12 12.34 -2.84
C ASP A 24 -0.81 13.09 -1.85
N ARG A 25 -2.13 12.86 -1.94
CA ARG A 25 -3.14 13.54 -1.12
C ARG A 25 -4.31 12.63 -0.77
N PRO A 26 -5.03 12.89 0.35
CA PRO A 26 -6.24 12.17 0.67
C PRO A 26 -7.31 12.36 -0.42
N LEU A 27 -7.82 11.27 -0.97
CA LEU A 27 -8.82 11.30 -2.04
C LEU A 27 -10.23 11.07 -1.51
N GLY A 28 -11.19 11.81 -2.07
CA GLY A 28 -12.62 11.56 -1.88
C GLY A 28 -13.14 10.45 -2.77
N ARG A 29 -14.35 9.96 -2.47
CA ARG A 29 -15.05 8.99 -3.32
C ARG A 29 -15.09 9.34 -4.82
N PRO A 30 -15.48 10.55 -5.25
CA PRO A 30 -15.57 10.85 -6.68
C PRO A 30 -14.21 10.74 -7.36
N GLU A 31 -13.15 11.25 -6.73
CA GLU A 31 -11.77 11.18 -7.24
C GLU A 31 -11.28 9.73 -7.35
N ILE A 32 -11.58 8.89 -6.35
CA ILE A 32 -11.20 7.47 -6.41
C ILE A 32 -11.98 6.75 -7.52
N LEU A 33 -13.26 7.05 -7.72
CA LEU A 33 -14.05 6.40 -8.78
C LEU A 33 -13.63 6.84 -10.18
N GLU A 34 -13.19 8.09 -10.34
CA GLU A 34 -12.64 8.60 -11.59
C GLU A 34 -11.27 7.98 -11.90
N ALA A 35 -10.40 7.89 -10.89
CA ALA A 35 -9.10 7.23 -11.02
C ALA A 35 -9.21 5.69 -11.11
N ALA A 36 -10.33 5.10 -10.69
CA ALA A 36 -10.58 3.67 -10.79
C ALA A 36 -11.07 3.22 -12.17
N ILE A 37 -10.85 4.03 -13.21
CA ILE A 37 -11.15 3.67 -14.59
C ILE A 37 -9.83 3.30 -15.29
N SER A 38 -9.75 2.07 -15.80
CA SER A 38 -8.62 1.59 -16.60
C SER A 38 -8.49 2.39 -17.91
N GLU A 39 -7.31 2.34 -18.55
CA GLU A 39 -7.10 2.87 -19.92
C GLU A 39 -8.11 2.33 -20.94
N LYS A 40 -8.72 1.16 -20.66
CA LYS A 40 -9.76 0.53 -21.47
C LYS A 40 -11.18 1.03 -21.18
N GLY A 41 -11.35 1.98 -20.26
CA GLY A 41 -12.66 2.47 -19.82
C GLY A 41 -13.41 1.54 -18.87
N GLU A 42 -12.78 0.45 -18.42
CA GLU A 42 -13.38 -0.51 -17.49
C GLU A 42 -13.07 -0.13 -16.03
N PRO A 43 -14.04 -0.23 -15.11
CA PRO A 43 -13.79 0.06 -13.72
C PRO A 43 -12.90 -1.03 -13.07
N LEU A 44 -11.84 -0.63 -12.37
CA LEU A 44 -10.91 -1.54 -11.67
C LEU A 44 -11.58 -2.37 -10.57
N PHE A 45 -12.73 -1.89 -10.08
CA PHE A 45 -13.59 -2.60 -9.14
C PHE A 45 -15.06 -2.18 -9.33
N ALA A 46 -15.99 -3.01 -8.87
CA ALA A 46 -17.41 -2.67 -8.96
C ALA A 46 -17.75 -1.44 -8.10
N VAL A 47 -18.37 -0.41 -8.68
CA VAL A 47 -18.75 0.82 -7.97
C VAL A 47 -19.65 0.50 -6.76
N ASN A 48 -20.49 -0.51 -6.89
CA ASN A 48 -21.38 -0.99 -5.82
C ASN A 48 -20.63 -1.63 -4.64
N SER A 49 -19.41 -2.16 -4.86
CA SER A 49 -18.58 -2.72 -3.79
C SER A 49 -17.67 -1.69 -3.11
N PHE A 50 -17.64 -0.43 -3.55
CA PHE A 50 -16.75 0.61 -3.00
C PHE A 50 -16.85 0.72 -1.47
N HIS A 51 -18.07 0.73 -0.92
CA HIS A 51 -18.27 0.83 0.52
C HIS A 51 -17.70 -0.37 1.30
N LEU A 52 -17.78 -1.57 0.72
CA LEU A 52 -17.21 -2.78 1.32
C LEU A 52 -15.69 -2.73 1.29
N LEU A 53 -15.09 -2.35 0.15
CA LEU A 53 -13.64 -2.23 0.01
C LEU A 53 -13.05 -1.21 0.98
N ILE A 54 -13.69 -0.05 1.11
CA ILE A 54 -13.26 0.98 2.07
C ILE A 54 -13.34 0.46 3.50
N ASN A 55 -14.45 -0.18 3.90
CA ASN A 55 -14.59 -0.70 5.25
C ASN A 55 -13.56 -1.79 5.54
N ASP A 56 -13.33 -2.71 4.61
CA ASP A 56 -12.32 -3.77 4.75
C ASP A 56 -10.91 -3.17 4.87
N LEU A 57 -10.57 -2.16 4.06
CA LEU A 57 -9.27 -1.48 4.11
C LEU A 57 -9.09 -0.69 5.42
N ILE A 58 -10.14 -0.06 5.95
CA ILE A 58 -10.12 0.58 7.26
C ILE A 58 -9.91 -0.47 8.36
N ASP A 59 -10.63 -1.60 8.30
CA ASP A 59 -10.53 -2.66 9.29
C ASP A 59 -9.16 -3.37 9.26
N LYS A 60 -8.51 -3.40 8.09
CA LYS A 60 -7.12 -3.85 7.90
C LYS A 60 -6.07 -2.79 8.22
N GLU A 61 -6.48 -1.58 8.60
CA GLU A 61 -5.61 -0.45 8.91
C GLU A 61 -4.72 0.01 7.74
N TYR A 62 -5.19 -0.13 6.50
CA TYR A 62 -4.51 0.34 5.29
C TYR A 62 -4.85 1.77 4.91
N ILE A 63 -6.05 2.20 5.29
CA ILE A 63 -6.53 3.54 5.04
C ILE A 63 -7.14 4.12 6.31
N VAL A 64 -7.07 5.44 6.42
CA VAL A 64 -7.76 6.20 7.47
C VAL A 64 -8.64 7.24 6.83
N VAL A 65 -9.78 7.52 7.46
CA VAL A 65 -10.66 8.61 7.05
C VAL A 65 -10.10 9.92 7.60
N VAL A 66 -9.65 10.79 6.71
CA VAL A 66 -9.19 12.14 7.06
C VAL A 66 -10.35 13.10 6.78
N GLY A 67 -10.96 13.62 7.84
CA GLY A 67 -12.02 14.64 7.75
C GLY A 67 -11.45 16.02 7.42
N GLY A 68 -12.26 16.87 6.78
CA GLY A 68 -11.88 18.18 6.23
C GLY A 68 -11.07 19.08 7.17
N LEU A 69 -9.80 19.26 6.83
CA LEU A 69 -8.93 20.32 7.36
C LEU A 69 -9.01 21.51 6.40
N GLY A 70 -10.08 22.31 6.49
CA GLY A 70 -10.19 23.52 5.69
C GLY A 70 -11.56 24.19 5.76
N LYS A 71 -11.56 25.49 6.09
CA LYS A 71 -12.69 26.41 5.93
C LYS A 71 -12.93 26.63 4.44
N GLU A 72 -13.53 25.67 3.74
CA GLU A 72 -14.27 25.85 2.48
C GLU A 72 -14.68 24.47 1.93
N GLN A 73 -15.95 24.14 2.15
CA GLN A 73 -16.80 23.29 1.30
C GLN A 73 -16.19 21.98 0.74
N ASN A 74 -16.27 20.91 1.52
CA ASN A 74 -17.03 19.70 1.17
C ASN A 74 -16.87 18.64 2.28
N TYR A 75 -17.96 18.32 2.98
CA TYR A 75 -18.08 17.29 4.03
C TYR A 75 -17.96 15.84 3.48
N ALA A 76 -17.24 15.63 2.38
CA ALA A 76 -16.99 14.31 1.83
C ALA A 76 -15.83 13.66 2.58
N ARG A 77 -16.03 12.41 3.02
CA ARG A 77 -14.96 11.58 3.60
C ARG A 77 -13.81 11.47 2.59
N ARG A 78 -12.60 11.83 3.02
CA ARG A 78 -11.37 11.57 2.27
C ARG A 78 -10.61 10.42 2.92
N TYR A 79 -9.93 9.65 2.11
CA TYR A 79 -9.20 8.47 2.53
C TYR A 79 -7.72 8.69 2.25
N ALA A 80 -6.87 8.44 3.25
CA ALA A 80 -5.43 8.52 3.14
C ALA A 80 -4.81 7.14 3.42
N PRO A 81 -3.79 6.72 2.66
CA PRO A 81 -3.07 5.49 2.95
C PRO A 81 -2.25 5.65 4.25
N THR A 82 -2.31 4.65 5.12
CA THR A 82 -1.51 4.58 6.37
C THR A 82 -0.28 3.70 6.23
N VAL A 83 -0.23 2.90 5.16
CA VAL A 83 0.85 1.98 4.81
C VAL A 83 1.32 2.35 3.42
N THR A 84 2.63 2.44 3.18
CA THR A 84 3.19 2.70 1.85
C THR A 84 3.21 1.44 0.98
N ARG A 85 3.36 1.60 -0.35
CA ARG A 85 3.47 0.48 -1.31
C ARG A 85 4.58 -0.51 -0.91
N ASN A 86 5.74 -0.01 -0.47
CA ASN A 86 6.87 -0.84 -0.06
C ASN A 86 6.63 -1.56 1.28
N GLU A 87 5.98 -0.89 2.24
CA GLU A 87 5.59 -1.52 3.51
C GLU A 87 4.54 -2.60 3.30
N HIS A 88 3.60 -2.42 2.36
CA HIS A 88 2.67 -3.46 1.96
C HIS A 88 3.40 -4.73 1.49
N PHE A 89 4.41 -4.61 0.60
CA PHE A 89 5.20 -5.77 0.18
C PHE A 89 5.96 -6.42 1.35
N ALA A 90 6.58 -5.63 2.22
CA ALA A 90 7.26 -6.17 3.40
C ALA A 90 6.27 -6.93 4.31
N LEU A 91 5.09 -6.36 4.52
CA LEU A 91 4.04 -6.99 5.31
C LEU A 91 3.47 -8.26 4.66
N GLN A 92 3.39 -8.34 3.32
CA GLN A 92 3.01 -9.58 2.61
C GLN A 92 4.00 -10.71 2.91
N ILE A 93 5.29 -10.41 2.84
CA ILE A 93 6.38 -11.37 3.07
C ILE A 93 6.36 -11.82 4.53
N THR A 94 6.31 -10.87 5.47
CA THR A 94 6.33 -11.16 6.91
C THR A 94 5.07 -11.86 7.43
N SER A 95 3.94 -11.73 6.73
CA SER A 95 2.68 -12.41 7.08
C SER A 95 2.67 -13.89 6.69
N SER A 96 3.65 -14.35 5.91
CA SER A 96 3.77 -15.76 5.55
C SER A 96 4.05 -16.62 6.79
N PRO A 97 3.34 -17.74 7.01
CA PRO A 97 3.50 -18.56 8.22
C PRO A 97 4.88 -19.23 8.32
N LYS A 98 5.62 -19.30 7.21
CA LYS A 98 6.97 -19.89 7.15
C LYS A 98 8.08 -18.84 7.19
N TYR A 99 7.73 -17.55 7.22
CA TYR A 99 8.72 -16.49 7.23
C TYR A 99 9.46 -16.42 8.56
N THR A 100 10.78 -16.30 8.48
CA THR A 100 11.64 -15.99 9.60
C THR A 100 12.52 -14.78 9.28
N PRO A 101 12.96 -14.00 10.28
CA PRO A 101 13.90 -12.90 10.04
C PRO A 101 15.23 -13.34 9.39
N ALA A 102 15.57 -14.63 9.49
CA ALA A 102 16.75 -15.20 8.82
C ALA A 102 16.60 -15.30 7.30
N ASP A 103 15.37 -15.25 6.77
CA ASP A 103 15.10 -15.29 5.33
C ASP A 103 15.34 -13.93 4.65
N ILE A 104 15.46 -12.84 5.42
CA ILE A 104 15.60 -11.47 4.89
C ILE A 104 16.76 -11.36 3.88
N PRO A 105 17.99 -11.84 4.15
CA PRO A 105 19.07 -11.76 3.19
C PRO A 105 18.77 -12.53 1.89
N ALA A 106 18.16 -13.72 1.98
CA ALA A 106 17.81 -14.52 0.82
C ALA A 106 16.70 -13.87 -0.02
N ILE A 107 15.74 -13.22 0.62
CA ILE A 107 14.69 -12.43 -0.04
C ILE A 107 15.30 -11.23 -0.76
N VAL A 108 16.21 -10.49 -0.12
CA VAL A 108 16.92 -9.37 -0.75
C VAL A 108 17.73 -9.84 -1.95
N CYS A 109 18.50 -10.92 -1.84
CA CYS A 109 19.21 -11.52 -2.98
C CYS A 109 18.26 -11.93 -4.11
N SER A 110 17.09 -12.46 -3.77
CA SER A 110 16.06 -12.81 -4.76
C SER A 110 15.53 -11.56 -5.47
N LEU A 111 15.24 -10.48 -4.73
CA LEU A 111 14.83 -9.20 -5.31
C LEU A 111 15.89 -8.67 -6.29
N ILE A 112 17.17 -8.67 -5.91
CA ILE A 112 18.29 -8.25 -6.77
C ILE A 112 18.30 -9.09 -8.07
N LYS A 113 18.18 -10.41 -7.93
CA LYS A 113 18.16 -11.35 -9.06
C LYS A 113 17.00 -11.10 -10.02
N TYR A 114 15.78 -10.89 -9.51
CA TYR A 114 14.60 -10.67 -10.33
C TYR A 114 14.51 -9.25 -10.91
N SER A 115 15.05 -8.26 -10.20
CA SER A 115 15.13 -6.87 -10.65
C SER A 115 16.27 -6.61 -11.64
N LYS A 116 17.12 -7.61 -11.91
CA LYS A 116 18.28 -7.51 -12.82
C LYS A 116 19.16 -6.30 -12.51
N VAL A 117 19.42 -6.06 -11.23
CA VAL A 117 20.27 -4.93 -10.79
C VAL A 117 21.69 -5.18 -11.27
N GLU A 118 22.21 -4.28 -12.09
CA GLU A 118 23.59 -4.36 -12.62
C GLU A 118 24.62 -3.92 -11.57
N ASP A 119 24.32 -2.86 -10.81
CA ASP A 119 25.17 -2.35 -9.74
C ASP A 119 24.71 -2.84 -8.36
N VAL A 120 25.14 -4.05 -8.02
CA VAL A 120 24.85 -4.66 -6.72
C VAL A 120 25.58 -3.93 -5.59
N ASP A 121 26.81 -3.48 -5.81
CA ASP A 121 27.63 -2.82 -4.80
C ASP A 121 27.06 -1.45 -4.41
N GLY A 122 26.62 -0.64 -5.38
CA GLY A 122 25.95 0.63 -5.11
C GLY A 122 24.62 0.44 -4.37
N LEU A 123 23.84 -0.58 -4.72
CA LEU A 123 22.61 -0.92 -4.01
C LEU A 123 22.89 -1.33 -2.55
N LEU A 124 23.94 -2.13 -2.31
CA LEU A 124 24.34 -2.53 -0.96
C LEU A 124 24.72 -1.32 -0.09
N GLN A 125 25.43 -0.34 -0.66
CA GLN A 125 25.76 0.90 0.05
C GLN A 125 24.51 1.70 0.43
N GLU A 126 23.54 1.83 -0.47
CA GLU A 126 22.30 2.55 -0.19
C GLU A 126 21.42 1.80 0.84
N ILE A 127 21.36 0.47 0.77
CA ILE A 127 20.71 -0.35 1.81
C ILE A 127 21.39 -0.13 3.17
N GLU A 128 22.73 -0.18 3.22
CA GLU A 128 23.48 0.03 4.45
C GLU A 128 23.20 1.43 5.04
N LYS A 129 23.19 2.46 4.20
CA LYS A 129 22.89 3.84 4.58
C LYS A 129 21.46 3.97 5.12
N ALA A 130 20.49 3.33 4.48
CA ALA A 130 19.10 3.29 4.93
C ALA A 130 18.95 2.58 6.29
N VAL A 131 19.65 1.46 6.48
CA VAL A 131 19.65 0.72 7.76
C VAL A 131 20.31 1.53 8.87
N ARG A 132 21.44 2.19 8.60
CA ARG A 132 22.13 3.05 9.58
C ARG A 132 21.25 4.21 10.04
N ARG A 133 20.52 4.86 9.12
CA ARG A 133 19.54 5.92 9.44
C ARG A 133 18.41 5.48 10.37
N ARG A 134 18.09 4.18 10.38
CA ARG A 134 17.03 3.62 11.24
C ARG A 134 17.53 3.15 12.61
N ARG A 135 18.85 2.98 12.77
CA ARG A 135 19.50 2.57 14.03
C ARG A 135 19.91 3.75 14.92
N GLY A 136 20.06 4.95 14.35
CA GLY A 136 20.25 6.20 15.08
C GLY A 136 18.92 6.84 15.41
#